data_AF-A0A8H8CW63-F1
#
_entry.id   AF-A0A8H8CW63-F1
#
_cell.length_a   1.000
_cell.length_b   1.000
_cell.length_c   1.000
_cell.angle_alpha   90.00
_cell.angle_beta   90.00
_cell.angle_gamma   90.00
#
_symmetry.space_group_name_H-M   'P 1'
#
loop_
_entity.id
_entity.type
_entity.pdbx_description
1 polymer ?
#
loop_
_entity_poly.entity_id
_entity_poly.type
_entity_poly.pdbx_seq_one_letter_code
_entity_poly.pdbx_strand_id
1 'polypeptide(L)'
;MPLSKIYENINMTPKRPREDGAGGDVNVTKKKKGFSVGPANLPDGTYRRKIQKIKSDLIHKAKVKKSYAKIKENELAKGSSKFSYTKESTLENDDDATQTEPASLELHPDRQAMLDAPGVEQRLTSSTDCPPTGGLNRRKRRPKLSPFMKEVEIAKRRKEEIERKQRIREAKQRDREAMARARRPDQFGRRRLGRESTVLLDRVKRMVEES
;
A
#
# COMPACT_ATOMS: atom_id res chain seq x y z
N MET A 1 -71.82 38.47 -15.52
CA MET A 1 -70.47 37.96 -15.28
C MET A 1 -69.50 39.03 -15.76
N PRO A 2 -68.98 39.88 -14.86
CA PRO A 2 -67.69 39.57 -14.22
C PRO A 2 -67.56 40.07 -12.76
N LEU A 3 -67.02 39.24 -11.87
CA LEU A 3 -66.59 39.67 -10.53
C LEU A 3 -65.08 39.88 -10.55
N SER A 4 -64.70 41.15 -10.72
CA SER A 4 -63.32 41.62 -10.60
C SER A 4 -63.04 42.09 -9.17
N LYS A 5 -61.85 41.73 -8.67
CA LYS A 5 -61.11 42.35 -7.55
C LYS A 5 -61.57 41.99 -6.13
N ILE A 6 -61.09 40.85 -5.66
CA ILE A 6 -60.74 40.65 -4.24
C ILE A 6 -59.37 39.97 -4.25
N TYR A 7 -58.51 40.34 -3.29
CA TYR A 7 -57.08 40.00 -3.12
C TYR A 7 -56.08 41.01 -3.70
N GLU A 8 -56.17 42.23 -3.18
CA GLU A 8 -55.00 43.05 -2.87
C GLU A 8 -54.16 42.39 -1.76
N ASN A 9 -52.84 42.59 -1.84
CA ASN A 9 -51.85 42.50 -0.75
C ASN A 9 -51.43 41.11 -0.25
N ILE A 10 -50.64 40.39 -1.06
CA ILE A 10 -49.67 39.40 -0.54
C ILE A 10 -48.30 40.09 -0.43
N ASN A 11 -47.93 40.39 0.81
CA ASN A 11 -46.69 40.99 1.28
C ASN A 11 -45.42 40.52 0.53
N MET A 12 -44.85 41.41 -0.30
CA MET A 12 -43.42 41.42 -0.60
C MET A 12 -42.66 41.90 0.64
N THR A 13 -42.28 40.97 1.51
CA THR A 13 -41.27 41.21 2.55
C THR A 13 -39.97 40.54 2.14
N PRO A 14 -38.83 41.27 2.06
CA PRO A 14 -37.54 40.63 1.85
C PRO A 14 -37.25 39.74 3.07
N LYS A 15 -36.95 38.47 2.81
CA LYS A 15 -36.48 37.53 3.85
C LYS A 15 -35.27 38.15 4.54
N ARG A 16 -35.36 38.33 5.87
CA ARG A 16 -34.28 38.88 6.72
C ARG A 16 -32.97 38.12 6.45
N PRO A 17 -31.82 38.80 6.30
CA PRO A 17 -30.53 38.14 6.37
C PRO A 17 -30.36 37.56 7.79
N ARG A 18 -29.81 36.35 7.88
CA ARG A 18 -29.43 35.74 9.14
C ARG A 18 -28.21 36.48 9.68
N GLU A 19 -28.46 37.51 10.48
CA GLU A 19 -27.50 38.02 11.45
C GLU A 19 -27.39 37.00 12.58
N ASP A 20 -26.39 36.13 12.48
CA ASP A 20 -25.83 35.38 13.61
C ASP A 20 -24.43 34.89 13.20
N GLY A 21 -23.41 35.63 13.65
CA GLY A 21 -22.05 35.10 13.71
C GLY A 21 -20.93 36.02 13.25
N ALA A 22 -21.03 37.33 13.51
CA ALA A 22 -19.84 38.14 13.72
C ALA A 22 -18.89 37.41 14.68
N GLY A 23 -17.60 37.40 14.34
CA GLY A 23 -16.53 36.70 15.05
C GLY A 23 -16.63 36.84 16.56
N GLY A 24 -17.18 35.81 17.19
CA GLY A 24 -17.09 35.63 18.63
C GLY A 24 -15.77 34.96 18.94
N ASP A 25 -14.77 35.75 19.29
CA ASP A 25 -13.67 35.32 20.15
C ASP A 25 -14.25 34.98 21.53
N VAL A 26 -14.97 33.87 21.61
CA VAL A 26 -15.52 33.35 22.86
C VAL A 26 -14.49 32.40 23.44
N ASN A 27 -13.67 32.96 24.34
CA ASN A 27 -13.00 32.28 25.44
C ASN A 27 -13.38 30.80 25.54
N VAL A 28 -12.45 29.93 25.13
CA VAL A 28 -12.53 28.47 25.31
C VAL A 28 -12.45 28.19 26.80
N THR A 29 -13.58 28.33 27.48
CA THR A 29 -13.78 27.81 28.82
C THR A 29 -13.58 26.29 28.71
N LYS A 30 -12.44 25.82 29.22
CA LYS A 30 -12.07 24.41 29.21
C LYS A 30 -13.12 23.64 30.01
N LYS A 31 -14.14 23.12 29.34
CA LYS A 31 -15.13 22.24 29.95
C LYS A 31 -14.37 21.06 30.54
N LYS A 32 -14.45 20.90 31.87
CA LYS A 32 -13.79 19.83 32.60
C LYS A 32 -14.26 18.51 32.00
N LYS A 33 -13.33 17.71 31.44
CA LYS A 33 -13.65 16.41 30.86
C LYS A 33 -14.27 15.55 31.96
N GLY A 34 -15.50 15.07 31.75
CA GLY A 34 -16.15 14.09 32.63
C GLY A 34 -15.35 12.78 32.68
N PHE A 35 -15.88 11.79 33.41
CA PHE A 35 -15.24 10.49 33.67
C PHE A 35 -14.59 9.88 32.41
N SER A 36 -13.25 9.98 32.33
CA SER A 36 -12.47 9.47 31.20
C SER A 36 -12.21 7.98 31.43
N VAL A 37 -13.04 7.14 30.83
CA VAL A 37 -12.91 5.69 30.88
C VAL A 37 -11.72 5.25 30.03
N GLY A 38 -10.55 5.19 30.66
CA GLY A 38 -9.32 4.64 30.09
C GLY A 38 -8.45 5.62 29.29
N PRO A 39 -7.24 5.18 28.93
CA PRO A 39 -6.27 5.99 28.18
C PRO A 39 -6.86 6.46 26.86
N ALA A 40 -6.50 7.69 26.44
CA ALA A 40 -7.04 8.39 25.26
C ALA A 40 -6.87 7.67 23.91
N ASN A 41 -6.13 6.56 23.89
CA ASN A 41 -5.95 5.67 22.75
C ASN A 41 -6.83 4.41 22.87
N LEU A 42 -8.00 4.52 23.52
CA LEU A 42 -9.03 3.50 23.36
C LEU A 42 -9.33 3.38 21.86
N PRO A 43 -9.38 2.16 21.30
CA PRO A 43 -9.62 1.97 19.88
C PRO A 43 -10.90 2.71 19.51
N ASP A 44 -10.73 3.82 18.78
CA ASP A 44 -11.83 4.62 18.26
C ASP A 44 -12.81 3.65 17.62
N GLY A 45 -14.02 3.54 18.17
CA GLY A 45 -14.89 2.38 17.97
C GLY A 45 -15.07 2.04 16.48
N THR A 46 -15.43 0.79 16.16
CA THR A 46 -15.49 0.27 14.79
C THR A 46 -16.16 1.22 13.78
N TYR A 47 -17.19 1.95 14.19
CA TYR A 47 -17.86 2.96 13.36
C TYR A 47 -17.01 4.20 13.06
N ARG A 48 -16.22 4.73 14.01
CA ARG A 48 -15.33 5.88 13.77
C ARG A 48 -14.23 5.55 12.77
N ARG A 49 -13.66 4.34 12.83
CA ARG A 49 -12.69 3.84 11.83
C ARG A 49 -13.30 3.73 10.43
N LYS A 50 -14.52 3.17 10.32
CA LYS A 50 -15.24 3.09 9.04
C LYS A 50 -15.47 4.48 8.44
N ILE A 51 -15.91 5.45 9.25
CA ILE A 51 -16.12 6.83 8.80
C ILE A 51 -14.80 7.47 8.35
N GLN A 52 -13.71 7.31 9.11
CA GLN A 52 -12.38 7.82 8.73
C GLN A 52 -11.91 7.20 7.42
N LYS A 53 -12.09 5.89 7.22
CA LYS A 53 -11.76 5.18 5.98
C LYS A 53 -12.59 5.69 4.80
N ILE A 54 -13.91 5.80 4.96
CA ILE A 54 -14.79 6.32 3.90
C ILE A 54 -14.37 7.75 3.51
N LYS A 55 -14.04 8.60 4.48
CA LYS A 55 -13.55 9.95 4.25
C LYS A 55 -12.20 9.95 3.51
N SER A 56 -11.23 9.16 3.97
CA SER A 56 -9.92 9.07 3.30
C SER A 56 -10.05 8.55 1.87
N ASP A 57 -10.90 7.55 1.65
CA ASP A 57 -11.14 6.94 0.33
C ASP A 57 -11.79 7.96 -0.63
N LEU A 58 -12.77 8.73 -0.17
CA LEU A 58 -13.44 9.76 -0.97
C LEU A 58 -12.47 10.89 -1.33
N ILE A 59 -11.65 11.35 -0.37
CA ILE A 59 -10.62 12.36 -0.60
C ILE A 59 -9.58 11.85 -1.61
N HIS A 60 -9.13 10.60 -1.48
CA HIS A 60 -8.15 10.03 -2.38
C HIS A 60 -8.70 9.90 -3.81
N LYS A 61 -9.92 9.38 -3.98
CA LYS A 61 -10.60 9.30 -5.29
C LYS A 61 -10.75 10.68 -5.93
N ALA A 62 -11.13 11.70 -5.15
CA ALA A 62 -11.22 13.07 -5.64
C ALA A 62 -9.86 13.63 -6.07
N LYS A 63 -8.79 13.36 -5.31
CA LYS A 63 -7.43 13.75 -5.68
C LYS A 63 -6.96 13.09 -6.98
N VAL A 64 -7.17 11.78 -7.13
CA VAL A 64 -6.83 11.03 -8.34
C VAL A 64 -7.59 11.57 -9.55
N LYS A 65 -8.91 11.83 -9.41
CA LYS A 65 -9.70 12.43 -10.49
C LYS A 65 -9.19 13.81 -10.88
N LYS A 66 -8.82 14.64 -9.90
CA LYS A 66 -8.24 15.97 -10.16
C LYS A 66 -6.89 15.89 -10.86
N SER A 67 -5.99 15.01 -10.41
CA SER A 67 -4.68 14.85 -11.07
C SER A 67 -4.82 14.27 -12.47
N TYR A 68 -5.74 13.32 -12.67
CA TYR A 68 -6.01 12.74 -13.98
C TYR A 68 -6.57 13.78 -14.96
N ALA A 69 -7.53 14.60 -14.53
CA ALA A 69 -8.05 15.69 -15.35
C ALA A 69 -6.92 16.66 -15.78
N LYS A 70 -6.04 17.04 -14.85
CA LYS A 70 -4.87 17.88 -15.17
C LYS A 70 -3.91 17.24 -16.17
N ILE A 71 -3.61 15.94 -16.01
CA ILE A 71 -2.73 15.23 -16.95
C ILE A 71 -3.39 15.15 -18.32
N LYS A 72 -4.68 14.79 -18.37
CA LYS A 72 -5.46 14.69 -19.62
C LYS A 72 -5.50 16.02 -20.37
N GLU A 73 -5.73 17.13 -19.68
CA GLU A 73 -5.69 18.47 -20.28
C GLU A 73 -4.31 18.81 -20.84
N ASN A 74 -3.25 18.51 -20.07
CA ASN A 74 -1.87 18.72 -20.52
C ASN A 74 -1.49 17.83 -21.70
N GLU A 75 -1.95 16.58 -21.75
CA GLU A 75 -1.71 15.65 -22.86
C GLU A 75 -2.46 16.07 -24.12
N LEU A 76 -3.70 16.57 -23.98
CA LEU A 76 -4.43 17.15 -25.11
C LEU A 76 -3.76 18.43 -25.61
N ALA A 77 -3.32 19.30 -24.69
CA ALA A 77 -2.64 20.56 -25.04
C ALA A 77 -1.24 20.35 -25.65
N LYS A 78 -0.51 19.31 -25.22
CA LYS A 78 0.79 18.94 -25.79
C LYS A 78 0.67 18.17 -27.11
N GLY A 79 -0.56 17.93 -27.59
CA GLY A 79 -0.84 16.93 -28.63
C GLY A 79 -0.51 15.53 -28.11
N SER A 80 -1.08 14.48 -28.73
CA SER A 80 -0.73 13.09 -28.38
C SER A 80 0.72 12.80 -28.76
N SER A 81 1.68 13.30 -27.98
CA SER A 81 3.08 12.94 -28.04
C SER A 81 3.15 11.49 -27.61
N LYS A 82 3.08 10.61 -28.62
CA LYS A 82 3.13 9.15 -28.46
C LYS A 82 4.33 8.82 -27.60
N PHE A 83 4.09 8.30 -26.40
CA PHE A 83 5.13 7.75 -25.55
C PHE A 83 5.92 6.72 -26.36
N SER A 84 7.18 7.02 -26.62
CA SER A 84 8.14 6.18 -27.35
C SER A 84 8.60 5.03 -26.44
N TYR A 85 7.84 3.93 -26.38
CA TYR A 85 8.33 2.71 -25.72
C TYR A 85 8.85 1.64 -26.72
N THR A 86 8.87 1.91 -28.01
CA THR A 86 9.43 0.98 -29.01
C THR A 86 10.12 1.74 -30.14
N LYS A 87 11.39 2.10 -29.98
CA LYS A 87 12.25 2.50 -31.11
C LYS A 87 13.74 2.33 -30.81
N GLU A 88 14.21 1.09 -30.67
CA GLU A 88 15.62 0.76 -30.90
C GLU A 88 15.76 -0.60 -31.60
N SER A 89 16.01 -0.53 -32.91
CA SER A 89 16.71 -1.46 -33.84
C SER A 89 16.32 -1.03 -35.26
N THR A 90 16.98 0.01 -35.79
CA THR A 90 18.05 -0.13 -36.81
C THR A 90 17.50 -0.82 -38.06
N LEU A 91 16.81 -0.06 -38.92
CA LEU A 91 17.32 0.46 -40.21
C LEU A 91 17.62 -0.66 -41.21
N GLU A 92 16.72 -0.88 -42.17
CA GLU A 92 17.06 -0.88 -43.60
C GLU A 92 15.93 -0.19 -44.38
N ASN A 93 16.33 0.62 -45.36
CA ASN A 93 15.48 1.32 -46.32
C ASN A 93 14.77 0.31 -47.22
N ASP A 94 13.58 0.65 -47.71
CA ASP A 94 13.36 0.81 -49.15
C ASP A 94 12.02 1.50 -49.40
N ASP A 95 12.06 2.43 -50.36
CA ASP A 95 10.94 3.18 -50.89
C ASP A 95 9.90 2.26 -51.53
N ASP A 96 8.60 2.46 -51.26
CA ASP A 96 7.63 2.51 -52.36
C ASP A 96 6.31 3.18 -51.94
N ALA A 97 5.83 4.04 -52.82
CA ALA A 97 4.61 4.81 -52.66
C ALA A 97 3.55 4.25 -53.62
N THR A 98 2.68 3.34 -53.16
CA THR A 98 1.46 2.98 -53.91
C THR A 98 0.30 2.52 -53.03
N GLN A 99 -0.79 3.29 -53.13
CA GLN A 99 -2.20 2.89 -53.20
C GLN A 99 -2.87 2.19 -52.00
N THR A 100 -3.76 2.96 -51.37
CA THR A 100 -4.79 2.52 -50.41
C THR A 100 -5.93 1.80 -51.16
N GLU A 101 -5.72 0.56 -51.59
CA GLU A 101 -6.80 -0.33 -52.01
C GLU A 101 -7.46 -0.94 -50.74
N PRO A 102 -8.80 -1.09 -50.69
CA PRO A 102 -9.48 -1.65 -49.54
C PRO A 102 -8.99 -3.08 -49.32
N ALA A 103 -8.39 -3.34 -48.16
CA ALA A 103 -7.87 -4.64 -47.75
C ALA A 103 -8.83 -5.75 -48.15
N SER A 104 -8.52 -6.45 -49.24
CA SER A 104 -9.28 -7.59 -49.70
C SER A 104 -9.29 -8.60 -48.57
N LEU A 105 -10.50 -9.00 -48.15
CA LEU A 105 -10.72 -9.99 -47.11
C LEU A 105 -10.35 -11.41 -47.59
N GLU A 106 -9.42 -11.53 -48.53
CA GLU A 106 -8.91 -12.79 -49.03
C GLU A 106 -7.88 -13.30 -48.01
N LEU A 107 -8.20 -14.46 -47.43
CA LEU A 107 -7.29 -15.16 -46.54
C LEU A 107 -6.00 -15.48 -47.30
N HIS A 108 -4.85 -15.29 -46.64
CA HIS A 108 -3.53 -15.59 -47.21
C HIS A 108 -3.52 -17.00 -47.82
N PRO A 109 -2.89 -17.23 -48.99
CA PRO A 109 -2.97 -18.50 -49.72
C PRO A 109 -2.64 -19.74 -48.86
N ASP A 110 -1.63 -19.65 -47.99
CA ASP A 110 -1.28 -20.71 -47.03
C ASP A 110 -2.43 -21.09 -46.09
N ARG A 111 -3.27 -20.12 -45.72
CA ARG A 111 -4.42 -20.29 -44.83
C ARG A 111 -5.62 -20.88 -45.57
N GLN A 112 -5.78 -20.58 -46.87
CA GLN A 112 -6.71 -21.27 -47.76
C GLN A 112 -6.34 -22.75 -47.90
N ALA A 113 -5.06 -23.04 -48.14
CA ALA A 113 -4.55 -24.40 -48.30
C ALA A 113 -4.78 -25.29 -47.05
N MET A 114 -4.76 -24.70 -45.85
CA MET A 114 -5.09 -25.42 -44.62
C MET A 114 -6.58 -25.76 -44.47
N LEU A 115 -7.47 -24.98 -45.08
CA LEU A 115 -8.92 -25.20 -45.04
C LEU A 115 -9.40 -26.14 -46.14
N ASP A 116 -8.78 -26.08 -47.32
CA ASP A 116 -9.09 -26.94 -48.47
C ASP A 116 -8.51 -28.37 -48.31
N ALA A 117 -7.57 -28.57 -47.37
CA ALA A 117 -7.11 -29.90 -47.01
C ALA A 117 -8.29 -30.72 -46.43
N PRO A 118 -8.62 -31.91 -46.98
CA PRO A 118 -9.75 -32.69 -46.50
C PRO A 118 -9.56 -33.03 -45.03
N GLY A 119 -10.47 -32.55 -44.20
CA GLY A 119 -10.42 -32.64 -42.75
C GLY A 119 -10.35 -34.09 -42.29
N VAL A 120 -9.16 -34.53 -41.90
CA VAL A 120 -9.02 -35.67 -40.99
C VAL A 120 -9.60 -35.19 -39.68
N GLU A 121 -10.83 -35.62 -39.41
CA GLU A 121 -11.57 -35.31 -38.20
C GLU A 121 -10.63 -35.40 -36.99
N GLN A 122 -10.35 -34.24 -36.38
CA GLN A 122 -9.75 -34.20 -35.05
C GLN A 122 -10.79 -34.74 -34.09
N ARG A 123 -10.80 -36.07 -33.98
CA ARG A 123 -11.45 -36.81 -32.92
C ARG A 123 -11.02 -36.16 -31.62
N LEU A 124 -11.96 -35.47 -30.99
CA LEU A 124 -11.88 -35.01 -29.62
C LEU A 124 -11.67 -36.24 -28.73
N THR A 125 -10.42 -36.64 -28.51
CA THR A 125 -10.09 -37.65 -27.52
C THR A 125 -10.02 -36.96 -26.17
N SER A 126 -11.14 -37.03 -25.47
CA SER A 126 -11.21 -36.87 -24.02
C SER A 126 -10.30 -37.87 -23.31
N SER A 127 -9.71 -37.39 -22.20
CA SER A 127 -9.19 -38.13 -21.04
C SER A 127 -7.96 -39.04 -21.21
N THR A 128 -6.90 -38.59 -20.51
CA THR A 128 -6.10 -39.36 -19.54
C THR A 128 -5.57 -40.72 -19.98
N ASP A 129 -4.28 -40.77 -20.33
CA ASP A 129 -3.27 -41.64 -19.69
C ASP A 129 -2.02 -41.71 -20.59
N CYS A 130 -1.04 -40.84 -20.31
CA CYS A 130 0.31 -40.99 -20.85
C CYS A 130 1.20 -41.63 -19.78
N PRO A 131 1.86 -42.77 -20.05
CA PRO A 131 2.86 -43.32 -19.16
C PRO A 131 4.13 -42.46 -19.19
N PRO A 132 4.89 -42.32 -18.09
CA PRO A 132 6.06 -41.47 -18.05
C PRO A 132 7.23 -42.19 -18.73
N THR A 133 7.42 -41.95 -20.02
CA THR A 133 8.62 -42.37 -20.72
C THR A 133 9.84 -41.67 -20.09
N GLY A 134 10.76 -42.48 -19.55
CA GLY A 134 11.95 -42.04 -18.84
C GLY A 134 12.82 -41.09 -19.66
N GLY A 135 12.92 -39.84 -19.21
CA GLY A 135 13.79 -38.81 -19.78
C GLY A 135 14.95 -38.48 -18.84
N LEU A 136 15.96 -39.33 -18.81
CA LEU A 136 17.29 -38.96 -18.31
C LEU A 136 17.82 -37.87 -19.27
N ASN A 137 18.11 -36.68 -18.74
CA ASN A 137 18.53 -35.43 -19.42
C ASN A 137 17.49 -34.31 -19.57
N ARG A 138 16.48 -34.25 -18.69
CA ARG A 138 15.69 -33.01 -18.54
C ARG A 138 16.56 -31.91 -17.93
N ARG A 139 17.07 -30.98 -18.76
CA ARG A 139 17.79 -29.77 -18.31
C ARG A 139 17.06 -29.16 -17.12
N LYS A 140 17.71 -29.11 -15.95
CA LYS A 140 17.11 -28.55 -14.73
C LYS A 140 16.72 -27.10 -15.01
N ARG A 141 15.42 -26.82 -15.04
CA ARG A 141 14.90 -25.46 -15.21
C ARG A 141 15.37 -24.61 -14.03
N ARG A 142 15.91 -23.43 -14.31
CA ARG A 142 16.30 -22.48 -13.27
C ARG A 142 15.07 -22.11 -12.43
N PRO A 143 15.18 -22.07 -11.09
CA PRO A 143 14.07 -21.67 -10.24
C PRO A 143 13.69 -20.23 -10.57
N LYS A 144 12.40 -20.00 -10.78
CA LYS A 144 11.87 -18.65 -11.02
C LYS A 144 12.00 -17.85 -9.72
N LEU A 145 12.58 -16.66 -9.80
CA LEU A 145 12.63 -15.74 -8.67
C LEU A 145 11.19 -15.35 -8.29
N SER A 146 10.85 -15.52 -7.02
CA SER A 146 9.54 -15.11 -6.51
C SER A 146 9.38 -13.58 -6.68
N PRO A 147 8.20 -13.07 -7.08
CA PRO A 147 7.95 -11.63 -7.20
C PRO A 147 8.30 -10.84 -5.93
N PHE A 148 8.24 -11.48 -4.77
CA PHE A 148 8.40 -10.86 -3.46
C PHE A 148 9.81 -11.00 -2.87
N MET A 149 10.82 -11.44 -3.63
CA MET A 149 12.18 -11.63 -3.10
C MET A 149 12.72 -10.34 -2.43
N LYS A 150 12.51 -9.18 -3.08
CA LYS A 150 12.90 -7.87 -2.53
C LYS A 150 12.16 -7.52 -1.24
N GLU A 151 10.88 -7.86 -1.14
CA GLU A 151 10.07 -7.60 0.06
C GLU A 151 10.49 -8.51 1.22
N VAL A 152 10.80 -9.77 0.94
CA VAL A 152 11.32 -10.73 1.92
C VAL A 152 12.67 -10.27 2.47
N GLU A 153 13.56 -9.76 1.61
CA GLU A 153 14.84 -9.19 2.04
C GLU A 153 14.66 -7.97 2.95
N ILE A 154 13.74 -7.06 2.60
CA ILE A 154 13.44 -5.88 3.42
C ILE A 154 12.83 -6.30 4.76
N ALA A 155 11.92 -7.28 4.76
CA ALA A 155 11.32 -7.83 5.98
C ALA A 155 12.37 -8.48 6.88
N LYS A 156 13.33 -9.22 6.30
CA LYS A 156 14.43 -9.84 7.03
C LYS A 156 15.33 -8.79 7.69
N ARG A 157 15.73 -7.75 6.95
CA ARG A 157 16.53 -6.63 7.51
C ARG A 157 15.82 -5.95 8.68
N ARG A 158 14.52 -5.65 8.54
CA ARG A 158 13.73 -5.07 9.64
C ARG A 158 13.63 -5.99 10.85
N LYS A 159 13.48 -7.30 10.63
CA LYS A 159 13.45 -8.29 11.72
C LYS A 159 14.78 -8.33 12.47
N GLU A 160 15.90 -8.33 11.75
CA GLU A 160 17.25 -8.31 12.33
C GLU A 160 17.50 -7.02 13.13
N GLU A 161 17.06 -5.86 12.64
CA GLU A 161 17.18 -4.59 13.37
C GLU A 161 16.37 -4.58 14.68
N ILE A 162 15.14 -5.09 14.63
CA ILE A 162 14.29 -5.22 15.82
C ILE A 162 14.93 -6.19 16.81
N GLU A 163 15.41 -7.33 16.33
CA GLU A 163 16.06 -8.35 17.16
C GLU A 163 17.35 -7.81 17.80
N ARG A 164 18.19 -7.06 17.07
CA ARG A 164 19.37 -6.39 17.64
C ARG A 164 18.98 -5.43 18.76
N LYS A 165 17.95 -4.61 18.54
CA LYS A 165 17.44 -3.70 19.59
C LYS A 165 16.88 -4.45 20.79
N GLN A 166 16.19 -5.58 20.57
CA GLN A 166 15.68 -6.44 21.63
C GLN A 166 16.83 -7.06 22.43
N ARG A 167 17.84 -7.65 21.77
CA ARG A 167 19.03 -8.21 22.43
C ARG A 167 19.75 -7.19 23.30
N ILE A 168 19.89 -5.94 22.84
CA ILE A 168 20.49 -4.86 23.64
C ILE A 168 19.64 -4.54 24.88
N ARG A 169 18.30 -4.47 24.73
CA ARG A 169 17.39 -4.24 25.86
C ARG A 169 17.40 -5.40 26.85
N GLU A 170 17.38 -6.64 26.35
CA GLU A 170 17.43 -7.86 27.15
C GLU A 170 18.75 -7.98 27.89
N ALA A 171 19.89 -7.67 27.26
CA ALA A 171 21.19 -7.64 27.94
C ALA A 171 21.21 -6.62 29.08
N LYS A 172 20.73 -5.39 28.84
CA LYS A 172 20.59 -4.36 29.88
C LYS A 172 19.64 -4.79 31.00
N GLN A 173 18.56 -5.49 30.66
CA GLN A 173 17.61 -6.01 31.63
C GLN A 173 18.21 -7.14 32.45
N ARG A 174 18.93 -8.08 31.83
CA ARG A 174 19.67 -9.14 32.52
C ARG A 174 20.69 -8.58 33.50
N ASP A 175 21.43 -7.54 33.11
CA ASP A 175 22.38 -6.88 34.00
C ASP A 175 21.69 -6.23 35.20
N ARG A 176 20.53 -5.59 34.96
CA ARG A 176 19.70 -5.00 36.03
C ARG A 176 19.19 -6.07 36.99
N GLU A 177 18.71 -7.19 36.47
CA GLU A 177 18.22 -8.32 37.25
C GLU A 177 19.35 -9.00 38.03
N ALA A 178 20.53 -9.18 37.42
CA ALA A 178 21.72 -9.71 38.07
C ALA A 178 22.16 -8.82 39.24
N MET A 179 22.22 -7.50 39.04
CA MET A 179 22.49 -6.53 40.12
C MET A 179 21.43 -6.57 41.22
N ALA A 180 20.14 -6.66 40.85
CA ALA A 180 19.06 -6.76 41.83
C ALA A 180 19.16 -8.06 42.65
N ARG A 181 19.54 -9.18 42.01
CA ARG A 181 19.76 -10.47 42.67
C ARG A 181 20.98 -10.45 43.57
N ALA A 182 22.07 -9.80 43.15
CA ALA A 182 23.29 -9.66 43.94
C ALA A 182 23.08 -8.77 45.17
N ARG A 183 22.26 -7.71 45.05
CA ARG A 183 21.87 -6.81 46.15
C ARG A 183 20.88 -7.42 47.14
N ARG A 184 20.34 -8.63 46.89
CA ARG A 184 19.43 -9.28 47.84
C ARG A 184 20.19 -9.54 49.15
N PRO A 185 19.66 -9.08 50.29
CA PRO A 185 20.31 -9.26 51.58
C PRO A 185 20.32 -10.74 51.99
N ASP A 186 21.26 -11.08 52.88
CA ASP A 186 21.35 -12.38 53.52
C ASP A 186 20.19 -12.63 54.51
N GLN A 187 20.08 -13.84 55.06
CA GLN A 187 19.16 -14.18 56.16
C GLN A 187 19.30 -13.22 57.36
N PHE A 188 20.51 -12.71 57.59
CA PHE A 188 20.81 -11.69 58.61
C PHE A 188 20.64 -10.25 58.14
N GLY A 189 20.06 -10.00 56.96
CA GLY A 189 19.83 -8.66 56.40
C GLY A 189 21.08 -7.96 55.85
N ARG A 190 22.26 -8.57 55.94
CA ARG A 190 23.54 -7.97 55.49
C ARG A 190 23.71 -8.09 53.97
N ARG A 191 24.30 -7.07 53.35
CA ARG A 191 24.63 -7.09 51.92
C ARG A 191 25.86 -7.95 51.65
N ARG A 192 25.84 -8.71 50.54
CA ARG A 192 26.94 -9.58 50.12
C ARG A 192 27.76 -8.90 49.03
N LEU A 193 28.70 -8.04 49.44
CA LEU A 193 29.55 -7.25 48.53
C LEU A 193 30.28 -8.09 47.48
N GLY A 194 30.69 -9.32 47.83
CA GLY A 194 31.33 -10.24 46.88
C GLY A 194 30.44 -10.70 45.73
N ARG A 195 29.10 -10.67 45.88
CA ARG A 195 28.17 -10.95 44.77
C ARG A 195 27.99 -9.72 43.89
N GLU A 196 27.94 -8.54 44.50
CA GLU A 196 27.80 -7.28 43.77
C GLU A 196 29.07 -6.95 42.95
N SER A 197 30.25 -7.26 43.50
CA SER A 197 31.53 -7.01 42.82
C SER A 197 31.64 -7.79 41.50
N THR A 198 31.23 -9.06 41.45
CA THR A 198 31.29 -9.87 40.21
C THR A 198 30.50 -9.26 39.05
N VAL A 199 29.26 -8.83 39.28
CA VAL A 199 28.41 -8.22 38.24
C VAL A 199 28.96 -6.87 37.78
N LEU A 200 29.58 -6.10 38.69
CA LEU A 200 30.23 -4.84 38.36
C LEU A 200 31.50 -5.06 37.52
N LEU A 201 32.30 -6.08 37.84
CA LEU A 201 33.47 -6.45 37.05
C LEU A 201 33.09 -6.88 35.63
N ASP A 202 32.04 -7.69 35.47
CA ASP A 202 31.52 -8.09 34.15
C ASP A 202 31.02 -6.90 33.32
N ARG A 203 30.52 -5.85 33.99
CA ARG A 203 30.10 -4.61 33.33
C ARG A 203 31.30 -3.78 32.88
N VAL A 204 32.32 -3.65 33.73
CA VAL A 204 33.57 -2.95 33.38
C VAL A 204 34.28 -3.66 32.24
N LYS A 205 34.36 -5.00 32.27
CA LYS A 205 34.94 -5.80 31.19
C LYS A 205 34.28 -5.50 29.84
N ARG A 206 32.95 -5.47 29.80
CA ARG A 206 32.20 -5.11 28.58
C ARG A 206 32.47 -3.68 28.11
N MET A 207 32.55 -2.72 29.02
CA MET A 207 32.88 -1.33 28.64
C MET A 207 34.29 -1.19 28.07
N VAL A 208 35.26 -1.97 28.58
CA VAL A 208 36.62 -2.02 28.05
C VAL A 208 36.69 -2.72 26.69
N GLU A 209 35.88 -3.76 26.46
CA GLU A 209 35.77 -4.43 25.15
C GLU A 209 35.07 -3.56 24.08
N GLU A 210 34.24 -2.60 24.50
CA GLU A 210 33.53 -1.66 23.63
C GLU A 210 34.33 -0.37 23.33
N SER A 211 35.43 -0.12 24.05
CA SER A 211 36.29 1.08 23.91
C SER A 211 37.50 0.80 23.02
#